data_AF-A0AAP2DH61-F1
#
_entry.id   AF-A0AAP2DH61-F1
#
_cell.length_a   1.000
_cell.length_b   1.000
_cell.length_c   1.000
_cell.angle_alpha   90.00
_cell.angle_beta   90.00
_cell.angle_gamma   90.00
#
_symmetry.space_group_name_H-M   'P 1'
#
loop_
_entity.id
_entity.type
_entity.pdbx_description
1 polymer ?
#
loop_
_entity_poly.entity_id
_entity_poly.type
_entity_poly.pdbx_seq_one_letter_code
_entity_poly.pdbx_strand_id
1 'polypeptide(L)'
;MENVPDFIVTVDSYMAVGAYLCVAFAVLVLLYHEYRIFRIKDYKEKYDYVNLHEIRYFWFAVVALIAAVALYGNSLASTMVFANMETWFWVRTFITLSFVVVAYFIFYSLVRIYYPRFVERRLDKLRNKPRLSPAGNIMRKLTEAEEEAHLEAAQFAEQKEVHSVDYDVWLDEKTGYKKIEKYNAYQHAIECSECGYVTMKIASEEVAKAPGDAEPGMLVKHYRCSYCGHREAKSVVIAALSENIA
;
A
#
# COMPACT_ATOMS: atom_id res chain seq x y z
N MET A 1 4.33 -5.42 -54.04
CA MET A 1 4.93 -5.14 -52.72
C MET A 1 5.42 -3.71 -52.80
N GLU A 2 4.57 -2.77 -52.42
CA GLU A 2 4.95 -1.35 -52.36
C GLU A 2 6.10 -1.19 -51.38
N ASN A 3 7.10 -0.40 -51.76
CA ASN A 3 8.27 -0.11 -50.94
C ASN A 3 7.81 0.55 -49.64
N VAL A 4 7.72 -0.21 -48.55
CA VAL A 4 7.62 0.38 -47.21
C VAL A 4 8.82 1.30 -47.06
N PRO A 5 8.64 2.60 -46.79
CA PRO A 5 9.75 3.53 -46.65
C PRO A 5 10.74 3.02 -45.60
N ASP A 6 12.03 3.04 -45.92
CA ASP A 6 13.14 2.62 -45.03
C ASP A 6 13.06 3.32 -43.65
N PHE A 7 12.50 4.52 -43.63
CA PHE A 7 12.16 5.28 -42.44
C PHE A 7 11.22 4.54 -41.46
N ILE A 8 10.20 3.83 -41.95
CA ILE A 8 9.22 3.12 -41.09
C ILE A 8 9.88 1.94 -40.40
N VAL A 9 10.66 1.16 -41.15
CA VAL A 9 11.43 0.04 -40.61
C VAL A 9 12.39 0.52 -39.51
N THR A 10 13.04 1.65 -39.76
CA THR A 10 13.91 2.30 -38.78
C THR A 10 13.15 2.72 -37.52
N VAL A 11 11.99 3.38 -37.68
CA VAL A 11 11.14 3.80 -36.57
C VAL A 11 10.65 2.60 -35.75
N ASP A 12 10.22 1.52 -36.40
CA ASP A 12 9.78 0.30 -35.73
C ASP A 12 10.90 -0.37 -34.93
N SER A 13 12.13 -0.35 -35.46
CA SER A 13 13.30 -0.84 -34.71
C SER A 13 13.55 -0.03 -33.44
N TYR A 14 13.43 1.30 -33.50
CA TYR A 14 13.59 2.16 -32.32
C TYR A 14 12.47 1.95 -31.29
N MET A 15 11.22 1.76 -31.73
CA MET A 15 10.11 1.47 -30.83
C MET A 15 10.24 0.09 -30.17
N ALA A 16 10.73 -0.92 -30.89
CA ALA A 16 11.00 -2.23 -30.31
C ALA A 16 12.10 -2.15 -29.23
N VAL A 17 13.20 -1.43 -29.50
CA VAL A 17 14.25 -1.18 -28.50
C VAL A 17 13.68 -0.41 -27.30
N GLY A 18 12.89 0.63 -27.54
CA GLY A 18 12.21 1.39 -26.48
C GLY A 18 11.32 0.51 -25.61
N ALA A 19 10.58 -0.43 -26.20
CA ALA A 19 9.76 -1.38 -25.46
C ALA A 19 10.61 -2.26 -24.53
N TYR A 20 11.73 -2.81 -25.02
CA TYR A 20 12.64 -3.60 -24.20
C TYR A 20 13.25 -2.80 -23.06
N LEU A 21 13.60 -1.52 -23.28
CA LEU A 21 14.06 -0.62 -22.23
C LEU A 21 12.99 -0.37 -21.17
N CYS A 22 11.72 -0.18 -21.57
CA CYS A 22 10.61 -0.04 -20.63
C CYS A 22 10.39 -1.31 -19.78
N VAL A 23 10.49 -2.50 -20.38
CA VAL A 23 10.43 -3.77 -19.62
C VAL A 23 11.60 -3.87 -18.65
N ALA A 24 12.81 -3.58 -19.10
CA ALA A 24 14.00 -3.61 -18.24
C ALA A 24 13.84 -2.64 -17.07
N PHE A 25 13.33 -1.43 -17.32
CA PHE A 25 13.03 -0.45 -16.27
C PHE A 25 11.99 -0.98 -15.26
N ALA A 26 10.89 -1.57 -15.73
CA ALA A 26 9.88 -2.17 -14.86
C ALA A 26 10.48 -3.24 -13.94
N VAL A 27 11.34 -4.11 -14.48
CA VAL A 27 12.05 -5.14 -13.70
C VAL A 27 13.00 -4.50 -12.70
N LEU A 28 13.79 -3.50 -13.11
CA LEU A 28 14.72 -2.80 -12.21
C LEU A 28 14.01 -2.12 -11.04
N VAL A 29 12.83 -1.52 -11.28
CA VAL A 29 12.00 -0.92 -10.22
C VAL A 29 11.58 -1.96 -9.18
N LEU A 30 11.12 -3.14 -9.62
CA LEU A 30 10.73 -4.22 -8.71
C LEU A 30 11.93 -4.83 -7.97
N LEU A 31 13.05 -5.05 -8.67
CA LEU A 31 14.27 -5.55 -8.07
C LEU A 31 14.84 -4.57 -7.04
N TYR A 32 14.81 -3.27 -7.34
CA TYR A 32 15.21 -2.22 -6.40
C TYR A 32 14.35 -2.27 -5.13
N HIS A 33 13.02 -2.38 -5.29
CA HIS A 33 12.10 -2.47 -4.17
C HIS A 33 12.40 -3.68 -3.26
N GLU A 34 12.55 -4.87 -3.84
CA GLU A 34 12.86 -6.09 -3.07
C GLU A 34 14.26 -6.04 -2.45
N TYR A 35 15.24 -5.46 -3.15
CA TYR A 35 16.58 -5.23 -2.60
C TYR A 35 16.54 -4.30 -1.37
N ARG A 36 15.75 -3.22 -1.42
CA ARG A 36 15.56 -2.32 -0.28
C ARG A 36 14.93 -3.05 0.90
N ILE A 37 13.91 -3.88 0.67
CA ILE A 37 13.27 -4.69 1.73
C ILE A 37 14.26 -5.69 2.33
N PHE A 38 15.08 -6.34 1.50
CA PHE A 38 16.07 -7.30 1.95
C PHE A 38 17.12 -6.67 2.87
N ARG A 39 17.53 -5.42 2.59
CA ARG A 39 18.50 -4.69 3.40
C ARG A 39 18.00 -4.30 4.79
N ILE A 40 16.70 -4.12 4.96
CA ILE A 40 16.13 -3.74 6.25
C ILE A 40 16.08 -4.99 7.14
N LYS A 41 16.87 -4.97 8.21
CA LYS A 41 16.94 -6.08 9.17
C LYS A 41 15.80 -6.02 10.18
N ASP A 42 15.48 -4.82 10.67
CA ASP A 42 14.43 -4.64 11.65
C ASP A 42 13.04 -4.83 11.03
N TYR A 43 12.19 -5.61 11.70
CA TYR A 43 10.88 -5.93 11.15
C TYR A 43 9.92 -4.74 11.21
N LYS A 44 10.10 -3.81 12.16
CA LYS A 44 9.25 -2.61 12.24
C LYS A 44 9.56 -1.64 11.11
N GLU A 45 10.84 -1.32 10.90
CA GLU A 45 11.26 -0.51 9.76
C GLU A 45 10.82 -1.13 8.42
N LYS A 46 10.89 -2.46 8.32
CA LYS A 46 10.45 -3.20 7.12
C LYS A 46 8.96 -3.04 6.89
N TYR A 47 8.17 -3.17 7.96
CA TYR A 47 6.73 -2.96 7.92
C TYR A 47 6.37 -1.55 7.44
N ASP A 48 6.99 -0.52 8.02
CA ASP A 48 6.71 0.88 7.66
C ASP A 48 7.08 1.17 6.19
N TYR A 49 8.22 0.66 5.75
CA TYR A 49 8.65 0.80 4.37
C TYR A 49 7.64 0.17 3.41
N VAL A 50 7.24 -1.08 3.67
CA VAL A 50 6.28 -1.84 2.85
C VAL A 50 4.94 -1.11 2.79
N ASN A 51 4.41 -0.68 3.93
CA ASN A 51 3.13 0.02 4.02
C ASN A 51 3.08 1.30 3.17
N LEU A 52 4.18 2.08 3.18
CA LEU A 52 4.25 3.36 2.49
C LEU A 52 4.59 3.26 1.00
N HIS A 53 5.36 2.24 0.60
CA HIS A 53 6.02 2.23 -0.72
C HIS A 53 5.59 1.09 -1.64
N GLU A 54 5.09 -0.04 -1.13
CA GLU A 54 4.86 -1.25 -1.95
C GLU A 54 3.90 -0.96 -3.13
N ILE A 55 2.75 -0.34 -2.85
CA ILE A 55 1.76 0.03 -3.88
C ILE A 55 2.35 1.00 -4.91
N ARG A 56 3.20 1.94 -4.47
CA ARG A 56 3.77 2.99 -5.34
C ARG A 56 4.77 2.40 -6.33
N TYR A 57 5.71 1.58 -5.86
CA TYR A 57 6.70 0.94 -6.74
C TYR A 57 6.04 -0.07 -7.68
N PHE A 58 5.06 -0.84 -7.19
CA PHE A 58 4.28 -1.73 -8.05
C PHE A 58 3.56 -0.96 -9.17
N TRP A 59 2.97 0.20 -8.85
CA TRP A 59 2.33 1.05 -9.85
C TRP A 59 3.30 1.58 -10.92
N PHE A 60 4.50 2.02 -10.53
CA PHE A 60 5.51 2.45 -11.50
C PHE A 60 5.91 1.32 -12.46
N ALA A 61 6.06 0.10 -11.96
CA ALA A 61 6.33 -1.06 -12.81
C ALA A 61 5.19 -1.35 -13.79
N VAL A 62 3.93 -1.26 -13.34
CA VAL A 62 2.76 -1.45 -14.20
C VAL A 62 2.68 -0.39 -15.30
N VAL A 63 2.90 0.89 -14.98
CA VAL A 63 2.91 1.97 -15.98
C VAL A 63 4.02 1.76 -17.02
N ALA A 64 5.21 1.35 -16.58
CA ALA A 64 6.31 1.01 -17.49
C ALA A 64 5.98 -0.18 -18.41
N LEU A 65 5.26 -1.20 -17.90
CA LEU A 65 4.79 -2.32 -18.73
C LEU A 65 3.71 -1.90 -19.73
N ILE A 66 2.78 -1.02 -19.36
CA ILE A 66 1.79 -0.46 -20.30
C ILE A 66 2.51 0.27 -21.44
N ALA A 67 3.50 1.10 -21.12
CA ALA A 67 4.32 1.78 -22.12
C ALA A 67 5.09 0.80 -23.01
N ALA A 68 5.66 -0.27 -22.44
CA ALA A 68 6.35 -1.30 -23.19
C ALA A 68 5.41 -2.01 -24.20
N VAL A 69 4.23 -2.43 -23.76
CA VAL A 69 3.23 -3.08 -24.62
C VAL A 69 2.76 -2.13 -25.72
N ALA A 70 2.55 -0.86 -25.40
CA ALA A 70 2.17 0.15 -26.39
C ALA A 70 3.25 0.35 -27.45
N LEU A 71 4.52 0.48 -27.06
CA LEU A 71 5.65 0.63 -27.99
C LEU A 71 5.88 -0.63 -28.84
N TYR A 72 5.77 -1.81 -28.24
CA TYR A 72 5.96 -3.07 -28.95
C TYR A 72 4.80 -3.34 -29.93
N GLY A 73 3.55 -3.17 -29.49
CA GLY A 73 2.37 -3.29 -30.37
C GLY A 73 2.44 -2.32 -31.54
N ASN A 74 2.95 -1.11 -31.29
CA ASN A 74 3.26 -0.16 -32.34
C ASN A 74 4.23 -0.74 -33.37
N SER A 75 5.38 -1.30 -32.95
CA SER A 75 6.38 -1.84 -33.88
C SER A 75 5.86 -2.95 -34.81
N LEU A 76 4.82 -3.68 -34.40
CA LEU A 76 4.24 -4.78 -35.19
C LEU A 76 3.13 -4.33 -36.14
N ALA A 77 2.34 -3.32 -35.76
CA ALA A 77 1.15 -2.90 -36.50
C ALA A 77 1.43 -1.84 -37.59
N SER A 78 2.70 -1.47 -37.78
CA SER A 78 3.12 -0.37 -38.66
C SER A 78 2.74 -0.57 -40.14
N THR A 79 2.79 -1.81 -40.60
CA THR A 79 2.50 -2.20 -42.00
C THR A 79 1.01 -2.36 -42.28
N MET A 80 0.17 -2.46 -41.25
CA MET A 80 -1.27 -2.71 -41.39
C MET A 80 -2.10 -1.44 -41.67
N VAL A 81 -1.55 -0.25 -41.41
CA VAL A 81 -2.27 1.04 -41.46
C VAL A 81 -1.69 1.97 -42.55
N PHE A 82 -0.78 1.47 -43.38
CA PHE A 82 -0.06 2.29 -44.33
C PHE A 82 -0.91 2.58 -45.59
N ALA A 83 -1.44 3.81 -45.68
CA ALA A 83 -2.11 4.32 -46.88
C ALA A 83 -1.45 5.63 -47.36
N ASN A 84 -1.24 6.59 -46.46
CA ASN A 84 -0.49 7.83 -46.68
C ASN A 84 0.30 8.17 -45.41
N MET A 85 1.35 9.00 -45.50
CA MET A 85 2.17 9.38 -44.34
C MET A 85 1.36 10.07 -43.23
N GLU A 86 0.44 10.96 -43.61
CA GLU A 86 -0.40 11.68 -42.65
C GLU A 86 -1.40 10.75 -41.94
N THR A 87 -2.06 9.86 -42.69
CA THR A 87 -3.03 8.93 -42.11
C THR A 87 -2.33 7.90 -41.22
N TRP A 88 -1.16 7.42 -41.63
CA TRP A 88 -0.33 6.50 -40.83
C TRP A 88 0.04 7.12 -39.48
N PHE A 89 0.49 8.39 -39.44
CA PHE A 89 0.89 9.03 -38.19
C PHE A 89 -0.31 9.27 -37.26
N TRP A 90 -1.35 9.97 -37.74
CA TRP A 90 -2.48 10.36 -36.90
C TRP A 90 -3.31 9.19 -36.39
N VAL A 91 -3.64 8.23 -37.27
CA VAL A 91 -4.46 7.07 -36.88
C VAL A 91 -3.71 6.21 -35.86
N ARG A 92 -2.40 6.01 -36.05
CA ARG A 92 -1.56 5.24 -35.15
C ARG A 92 -1.45 5.89 -33.77
N THR A 93 -1.09 7.17 -33.72
CA THR A 93 -0.99 7.89 -32.44
C THR A 93 -2.33 7.89 -31.71
N PHE A 94 -3.44 8.07 -32.44
CA PHE A 94 -4.78 8.04 -31.85
C PHE A 94 -5.14 6.66 -31.27
N ILE A 95 -4.96 5.59 -32.03
CA ILE A 95 -5.27 4.22 -31.59
C ILE A 95 -4.44 3.86 -30.36
N THR A 96 -3.14 4.17 -30.40
CA THR A 96 -2.20 3.78 -29.35
C THR A 96 -2.45 4.56 -28.07
N LEU A 97 -2.71 5.87 -28.17
CA LEU A 97 -3.13 6.69 -27.04
C LEU A 97 -4.44 6.16 -26.44
N SER A 98 -5.41 5.79 -27.27
CA SER A 98 -6.69 5.24 -26.80
C SER A 98 -6.49 3.96 -25.99
N PHE A 99 -5.71 3.00 -26.50
CA PHE A 99 -5.39 1.77 -25.78
C PHE A 99 -4.58 2.02 -24.50
N VAL A 100 -3.63 2.95 -24.51
CA VAL A 100 -2.85 3.32 -23.31
C VAL A 100 -3.75 3.90 -22.24
N VAL A 101 -4.66 4.81 -22.59
CA VAL A 101 -5.60 5.42 -21.64
C VAL A 101 -6.53 4.36 -21.05
N VAL A 102 -7.11 3.50 -21.89
CA VAL A 102 -7.97 2.40 -21.43
C VAL A 102 -7.21 1.45 -20.51
N ALA A 103 -6.02 1.01 -20.91
CA ALA A 103 -5.17 0.14 -20.10
C ALA A 103 -4.80 0.80 -18.77
N TYR A 104 -4.42 2.09 -18.78
CA TYR A 104 -4.10 2.84 -17.59
C TYR A 104 -5.25 2.81 -16.58
N PHE A 105 -6.49 3.12 -17.00
CA PHE A 105 -7.63 3.11 -16.09
C PHE A 105 -7.99 1.71 -15.58
N ILE A 106 -7.92 0.69 -16.45
CA ILE A 106 -8.16 -0.71 -16.06
C ILE A 106 -7.14 -1.14 -15.00
N PHE A 107 -5.85 -0.98 -15.28
CA PHE A 107 -4.80 -1.39 -14.34
C PHE A 107 -4.79 -0.53 -13.08
N TYR A 108 -5.04 0.78 -13.18
CA TYR A 108 -5.16 1.65 -12.01
C TYR A 108 -6.26 1.17 -11.06
N SER A 109 -7.43 0.85 -11.62
CA SER A 109 -8.57 0.31 -10.88
C SER A 109 -8.21 -1.04 -10.24
N LEU A 110 -7.65 -1.98 -11.02
CA LEU A 110 -7.25 -3.29 -10.53
C LEU A 110 -6.25 -3.22 -9.37
N VAL A 111 -5.18 -2.42 -9.53
CA VAL A 111 -4.15 -2.24 -8.50
C VAL A 111 -4.76 -1.62 -7.26
N ARG A 112 -5.56 -0.55 -7.38
CA ARG A 112 -6.11 0.14 -6.22
C ARG A 112 -7.15 -0.67 -5.44
N ILE A 113 -7.88 -1.58 -6.10
CA ILE A 113 -8.97 -2.35 -5.49
C ILE A 113 -8.51 -3.70 -4.94
N TYR A 114 -7.70 -4.44 -5.71
CA TYR A 114 -7.36 -5.83 -5.38
C TYR A 114 -6.02 -5.97 -4.65
N TYR A 115 -5.05 -5.11 -4.98
CA TYR A 115 -3.71 -5.22 -4.42
C TYR A 115 -3.62 -4.95 -2.90
N PRO A 116 -4.40 -4.02 -2.29
CA PRO A 116 -4.35 -3.78 -0.85
C PRO A 116 -4.54 -5.05 0.00
N ARG A 117 -5.37 -6.01 -0.45
CA ARG A 117 -5.52 -7.30 0.25
C ARG A 117 -4.21 -8.07 0.41
N PHE A 118 -3.35 -8.03 -0.60
CA PHE A 118 -2.06 -8.73 -0.55
C PHE A 118 -1.08 -7.99 0.35
N VAL A 119 -1.08 -6.66 0.29
CA VAL A 119 -0.26 -5.80 1.16
C VAL A 119 -0.63 -6.01 2.62
N GLU A 120 -1.91 -5.97 2.99
CA GLU A 120 -2.36 -6.18 4.38
C GLU A 120 -1.95 -7.57 4.91
N ARG A 121 -2.09 -8.63 4.11
CA ARG A 121 -1.61 -9.98 4.48
C ARG A 121 -0.09 -10.03 4.67
N ARG A 122 0.68 -9.26 3.88
CA ARG A 122 2.14 -9.16 4.01
C ARG A 122 2.51 -8.40 5.29
N LEU A 123 1.82 -7.30 5.56
CA LEU A 123 2.00 -6.47 6.75
C LEU A 123 1.67 -7.24 8.03
N ASP A 124 0.56 -7.98 8.06
CA ASP A 124 0.16 -8.80 9.21
C ASP A 124 1.22 -9.87 9.55
N LYS A 125 1.75 -10.56 8.52
CA LYS A 125 2.86 -11.51 8.68
C LYS A 125 4.14 -10.84 9.22
N LEU A 126 4.41 -9.59 8.84
CA LEU A 126 5.58 -8.84 9.33
C LEU A 126 5.38 -8.38 10.78
N ARG A 127 4.18 -7.89 11.12
CA ARG A 127 3.82 -7.43 12.47
C ARG A 127 3.90 -8.57 13.48
N ASN A 128 3.36 -9.74 13.15
CA ASN A 128 3.27 -10.89 14.07
C ASN A 128 4.52 -11.80 14.07
N LYS A 129 5.57 -11.45 13.33
CA LYS A 129 6.80 -12.25 13.31
C LYS A 129 7.59 -12.06 14.62
N PRO A 130 7.98 -13.15 15.32
CA PRO A 130 8.73 -13.05 16.56
C PRO A 130 10.01 -12.22 16.44
N ARG A 131 10.24 -11.37 17.44
CA ARG A 131 11.46 -10.55 17.56
C ARG A 131 12.55 -11.30 18.29
N LEU A 132 13.79 -10.87 18.08
CA LEU A 132 14.95 -11.35 18.83
C LEU A 132 15.40 -10.25 19.78
N SER A 133 15.65 -10.62 21.03
CA SER A 133 16.26 -9.72 22.01
C SER A 133 17.75 -9.51 21.70
N PRO A 134 18.40 -8.49 22.30
CA PRO A 134 19.85 -8.30 22.18
C PRO A 134 20.66 -9.52 22.65
N ALA A 135 20.09 -10.34 23.55
CA ALA A 135 20.67 -11.59 24.03
C ALA A 135 20.43 -12.78 23.07
N GLY A 136 19.69 -12.58 21.97
CA GLY A 136 19.37 -13.62 20.98
C GLY A 136 18.18 -14.50 21.34
N ASN A 137 17.44 -14.19 22.40
CA ASN A 137 16.23 -14.95 22.76
C ASN A 137 15.04 -14.53 21.90
N ILE A 138 14.14 -15.47 21.64
CA ILE A 138 12.85 -15.20 20.99
C ILE A 138 11.94 -14.47 21.98
N MET A 139 11.40 -13.34 21.54
CA MET A 139 10.49 -12.52 22.34
C MET A 139 9.03 -12.96 22.12
N ARG A 140 8.22 -12.90 23.19
CA ARG A 140 6.77 -13.09 23.13
C ARG A 140 6.09 -11.73 22.92
N LYS A 141 5.12 -11.67 21.99
CA LYS A 141 4.22 -10.53 21.88
C LYS A 141 3.18 -10.64 22.99
N LEU A 142 3.06 -9.59 23.80
CA LEU A 142 2.10 -9.53 24.88
C LEU A 142 0.68 -9.33 24.33
N THR A 143 -0.32 -9.69 25.12
CA THR A 143 -1.72 -9.39 24.82
C THR A 143 -2.06 -7.97 25.22
N GLU A 144 -3.07 -7.33 24.62
CA GLU A 144 -3.44 -5.92 24.91
C GLU A 144 -3.59 -5.63 26.41
N ALA A 145 -4.15 -6.58 27.18
CA ALA A 145 -4.30 -6.44 28.64
C ALA A 145 -2.97 -6.54 29.40
N GLU A 146 -2.02 -7.34 28.92
CA GLU A 146 -0.66 -7.41 29.48
C GLU A 146 0.18 -6.19 29.08
N GLU A 147 -0.02 -5.67 27.86
CA GLU A 147 0.72 -4.53 27.29
C GLU A 147 0.53 -3.24 28.10
N GLU A 148 -0.69 -3.00 28.58
CA GLU A 148 -1.07 -1.82 29.40
C GLU A 148 -0.12 -1.61 30.60
N ALA A 149 0.32 -2.68 31.26
CA ALA A 149 1.24 -2.60 32.40
C ALA A 149 2.67 -2.19 32.03
N HIS A 150 3.05 -2.28 30.74
CA HIS A 150 4.41 -2.05 30.27
C HIS A 150 4.58 -0.76 29.46
N LEU A 151 3.48 -0.13 29.05
CA LEU A 151 3.45 1.14 28.33
C LEU A 151 3.74 2.31 29.27
N GLU A 152 4.39 3.34 28.72
CA GLU A 152 4.55 4.61 29.44
C GLU A 152 3.22 5.38 29.45
N ALA A 153 3.00 6.21 30.47
CA ALA A 153 1.76 6.99 30.63
C ALA A 153 1.38 7.78 29.36
N ALA A 154 2.36 8.34 28.64
CA ALA A 154 2.12 9.06 27.38
C ALA A 154 1.72 8.14 26.21
N GLN A 155 2.34 6.97 26.08
CA GLN A 155 2.02 5.99 25.02
C GLN A 155 0.64 5.40 25.23
N PHE A 156 0.34 5.10 26.49
CA PHE A 156 -0.94 4.62 26.94
C PHE A 156 -2.06 5.64 26.71
N ALA A 157 -1.82 6.90 27.10
CA ALA A 157 -2.75 8.00 26.81
C ALA A 157 -2.97 8.14 25.30
N GLU A 158 -1.92 8.08 24.48
CA GLU A 158 -2.06 8.14 23.03
C GLU A 158 -2.89 6.97 22.48
N GLN A 159 -2.66 5.73 22.91
CA GLN A 159 -3.44 4.58 22.44
C GLN A 159 -4.92 4.66 22.85
N LYS A 160 -5.20 5.19 24.05
CA LYS A 160 -6.57 5.33 24.57
C LYS A 160 -7.30 6.53 23.99
N GLU A 161 -6.65 7.67 23.83
CA GLU A 161 -7.27 8.90 23.32
C GLU A 161 -7.29 8.93 21.79
N VAL A 162 -6.21 8.45 21.16
CA VAL A 162 -6.01 8.36 19.72
C VAL A 162 -6.09 6.90 19.31
N HIS A 163 -7.31 6.39 19.22
CA HIS A 163 -7.60 5.01 18.83
C HIS A 163 -7.16 4.64 17.39
N SER A 164 -6.52 5.55 16.68
CA SER A 164 -5.84 5.31 15.41
C SER A 164 -4.36 4.93 15.56
N VAL A 165 -3.86 4.80 16.79
CA VAL A 165 -2.52 4.34 17.14
C VAL A 165 -2.60 3.10 18.03
N ASP A 166 -1.89 2.04 17.64
CA ASP A 166 -1.72 0.82 18.44
C ASP A 166 -0.24 0.66 18.85
N TYR A 167 0.02 0.19 20.06
CA TYR A 167 1.36 -0.21 20.48
C TYR A 167 1.42 -1.72 20.69
N ASP A 168 2.40 -2.38 20.07
CA ASP A 168 2.72 -3.78 20.38
C ASP A 168 3.92 -3.82 21.33
N VAL A 169 3.84 -4.61 22.39
CA VAL A 169 4.97 -4.84 23.31
C VAL A 169 5.50 -6.26 23.15
N TRP A 170 6.78 -6.35 22.82
CA TRP A 170 7.54 -7.59 22.81
C TRP A 170 8.34 -7.70 24.10
N LEU A 171 8.25 -8.83 24.80
CA LEU A 171 8.98 -9.11 26.03
C LEU A 171 9.85 -10.36 25.89
N ASP A 172 11.10 -10.27 26.32
CA ASP A 172 11.97 -11.42 26.57
C ASP A 172 11.83 -11.85 28.03
N GLU A 173 11.14 -12.97 28.27
CA GLU A 173 10.86 -13.49 29.62
C GLU A 173 12.14 -13.88 30.39
N LYS A 174 13.26 -14.13 29.71
CA LYS A 174 14.51 -14.52 30.36
C LYS A 174 15.33 -13.33 30.85
N THR A 175 15.34 -12.25 30.08
CA THR A 175 16.19 -11.07 30.35
C THR A 175 15.41 -9.87 30.86
N GLY A 176 14.08 -9.87 30.73
CA GLY A 176 13.23 -8.71 31.00
C GLY A 176 13.34 -7.61 29.94
N TYR A 177 14.07 -7.84 28.84
CA TYR A 177 14.18 -6.86 27.77
C TYR A 177 12.82 -6.68 27.07
N LYS A 178 12.37 -5.42 26.96
CA LYS A 178 11.13 -5.05 26.26
C LYS A 178 11.43 -4.24 25.00
N LYS A 179 10.64 -4.46 23.95
CA LYS A 179 10.65 -3.68 22.72
C LYS A 179 9.23 -3.24 22.39
N ILE A 180 8.99 -1.93 22.38
CA ILE A 180 7.69 -1.30 22.15
C ILE A 180 7.67 -0.76 20.72
N GLU A 181 6.61 -1.05 19.96
CA GLU A 181 6.49 -0.68 18.54
C GLU A 181 5.14 -0.05 18.23
N LYS A 182 5.16 1.13 17.59
CA LYS A 182 3.98 1.94 17.27
C LYS A 182 3.43 1.65 15.88
N TYR A 183 2.15 1.34 15.76
CA TYR A 183 1.42 1.08 14.52
C TYR A 183 0.26 2.06 14.34
N ASN A 184 0.02 2.49 13.10
CA ASN A 184 -0.99 3.50 12.79
C ASN A 184 -2.18 2.87 12.07
N ALA A 185 -3.29 2.65 12.76
CA ALA A 185 -4.48 1.99 12.23
C ALA A 185 -5.10 2.72 11.02
N TYR A 186 -4.98 4.06 10.95
CA TYR A 186 -5.53 4.85 9.83
C TYR A 186 -4.84 4.54 8.47
N GLN A 187 -3.64 3.95 8.50
CA GLN A 187 -2.93 3.57 7.28
C GLN A 187 -3.48 2.27 6.68
N HIS A 188 -4.15 1.44 7.48
CA HIS A 188 -4.65 0.12 7.09
C HIS A 188 -6.01 0.20 6.42
N ALA A 189 -6.20 -0.66 5.42
CA ALA A 189 -7.48 -0.88 4.78
C ALA A 189 -8.18 -2.10 5.40
N ILE A 190 -9.46 -1.94 5.70
CA ILE A 190 -10.37 -3.02 6.09
C ILE A 190 -11.36 -3.34 4.97
N GLU A 191 -12.01 -4.49 5.08
CA GLU A 191 -13.07 -4.91 4.17
C GLU A 191 -14.30 -4.01 4.31
N CYS A 192 -14.80 -3.52 3.17
CA CYS A 192 -16.02 -2.73 3.09
C CYS A 192 -17.24 -3.65 3.13
N SER A 193 -18.22 -3.35 3.99
CA SER A 193 -19.44 -4.16 4.10
C SER A 193 -20.33 -4.09 2.85
N GLU A 194 -20.28 -2.98 2.09
CA GLU A 194 -21.12 -2.77 0.92
C GLU A 194 -20.55 -3.43 -0.35
N CYS A 195 -19.27 -3.21 -0.65
CA CYS A 195 -18.65 -3.70 -1.88
C CYS A 195 -17.71 -4.91 -1.70
N GLY A 196 -17.46 -5.35 -0.46
CA GLY A 196 -16.57 -6.46 -0.12
C GLY A 196 -15.08 -6.23 -0.38
N TYR A 197 -14.68 -5.08 -0.92
CA TYR A 197 -13.27 -4.75 -1.21
C TYR A 197 -12.52 -4.26 0.03
N VAL A 198 -11.23 -4.57 0.15
CA VAL A 198 -10.36 -4.09 1.24
C VAL A 198 -9.80 -2.72 0.87
N THR A 199 -10.67 -1.72 0.92
CA THR A 199 -10.40 -0.36 0.45
C THR A 199 -10.96 0.70 1.41
N MET A 200 -11.45 0.28 2.57
CA MET A 200 -12.08 1.11 3.57
C MET A 200 -11.07 1.51 4.65
N LYS A 201 -10.90 2.81 4.89
CA LYS A 201 -9.93 3.35 5.86
C LYS A 201 -10.61 4.30 6.84
N ILE A 202 -9.97 4.54 7.98
CA ILE A 202 -10.39 5.58 8.93
C ILE A 202 -10.21 6.93 8.24
N ALA A 203 -11.30 7.68 8.11
CA ALA A 203 -11.33 9.01 7.52
C ALA A 203 -11.24 10.11 8.59
N SER A 204 -11.92 9.91 9.72
CA SER A 204 -11.87 10.80 10.88
C SER A 204 -12.30 10.06 12.15
N GLU A 205 -11.91 10.62 13.30
CA GLU A 205 -12.34 10.17 14.62
C GLU A 205 -12.99 11.36 15.33
N GLU A 206 -14.13 11.14 15.98
CA GLU A 206 -14.87 12.16 16.72
C GLU A 206 -15.20 11.66 18.11
N VAL A 207 -14.95 12.48 19.14
CA VAL A 207 -15.35 12.18 20.51
C VAL A 207 -16.81 12.59 20.71
N ALA A 208 -17.73 11.64 20.61
CA ALA A 208 -19.16 11.88 20.78
C ALA A 208 -19.55 12.15 22.24
N LYS A 209 -18.86 11.52 23.19
CA LYS A 209 -19.00 11.79 24.62
C LYS A 209 -17.62 11.77 25.26
N ALA A 210 -17.22 12.88 25.87
CA ALA A 210 -15.98 12.93 26.64
C ALA A 210 -16.06 11.97 27.84
N PRO A 211 -14.98 11.23 28.15
CA PRO A 211 -14.94 10.40 29.35
C PRO A 211 -15.01 11.28 30.60
N GLY A 212 -15.79 10.86 31.59
CA GLY A 212 -15.82 11.47 32.92
C GLY A 212 -15.04 10.63 33.94
N ASP A 213 -15.03 11.06 35.20
CA ASP A 213 -14.25 10.38 36.26
C ASP A 213 -14.75 8.94 36.53
N ALA A 214 -16.07 8.72 36.43
CA ALA A 214 -16.70 7.42 36.64
C ALA A 214 -17.43 6.87 35.40
N GLU A 215 -17.72 7.72 34.41
CA GLU A 215 -18.49 7.33 33.22
C GLU A 215 -17.58 7.16 31.99
N PRO A 216 -17.73 6.05 31.24
CA PRO A 216 -16.97 5.86 30.02
C PRO A 216 -17.37 6.90 28.96
N GLY A 217 -16.38 7.32 28.18
CA GLY A 217 -16.58 8.14 26.99
C GLY A 217 -17.02 7.29 25.79
N MET A 218 -17.34 7.97 24.69
CA MET A 218 -17.68 7.33 23.42
C MET A 218 -16.93 8.02 22.29
N LEU A 219 -16.09 7.26 21.57
CA LEU A 219 -15.46 7.67 20.32
C LEU A 219 -16.27 7.11 19.14
N VAL A 220 -16.46 7.90 18.10
CA VAL A 220 -16.99 7.45 16.82
C VAL A 220 -15.89 7.49 15.78
N LYS A 221 -15.56 6.33 15.21
CA LYS A 221 -14.64 6.21 14.08
C LYS A 221 -15.43 6.24 12.77
N HIS A 222 -15.17 7.24 11.95
CA HIS A 222 -15.74 7.35 10.62
C HIS A 222 -14.84 6.66 9.61
N TYR A 223 -15.36 5.63 8.96
CA TYR A 223 -14.70 4.91 7.89
C TYR A 223 -15.23 5.38 6.55
N ARG A 224 -14.35 5.40 5.55
CA ARG A 224 -14.72 5.68 4.16
C ARG A 224 -14.08 4.70 3.20
N CYS A 225 -14.90 4.08 2.36
CA CYS A 225 -14.43 3.25 1.26
C CYS A 225 -13.89 4.14 0.14
N SER A 226 -12.65 3.89 -0.27
CA SER A 226 -12.01 4.64 -1.36
C SER A 226 -12.49 4.22 -2.77
N TYR A 227 -13.24 3.12 -2.87
CA TYR A 227 -13.80 2.61 -4.13
C TYR A 227 -15.27 3.03 -4.34
N CYS A 228 -16.21 2.51 -3.53
CA CYS A 228 -17.64 2.82 -3.69
C CYS A 228 -18.08 4.10 -2.97
N GLY A 229 -17.25 4.66 -2.09
CA GLY A 229 -17.60 5.86 -1.32
C GLY A 229 -18.46 5.60 -0.09
N HIS A 230 -18.77 4.33 0.22
CA HIS A 230 -19.50 3.93 1.44
C HIS A 230 -18.90 4.55 2.69
N ARG A 231 -19.76 4.94 3.63
CA ARG A 231 -19.35 5.52 4.91
C ARG A 231 -20.00 4.73 6.02
N GLU A 232 -19.19 4.28 6.97
CA GLU A 232 -19.66 3.64 8.20
C GLU A 232 -19.13 4.41 9.40
N ALA A 233 -19.91 4.44 10.46
CA ALA A 233 -19.49 4.94 11.75
C ALA A 233 -19.49 3.76 12.74
N LYS A 234 -18.39 3.56 13.46
CA LYS A 234 -18.30 2.55 14.53
C LYS A 234 -18.02 3.26 15.85
N SER A 235 -18.89 3.05 16.83
CA SER A 235 -18.71 3.55 18.19
C SER A 235 -17.75 2.63 18.95
N VAL A 236 -16.74 3.22 19.56
CA VAL A 236 -15.79 2.56 20.47
C VAL A 236 -15.95 3.21 21.84
N VAL A 237 -16.04 2.38 22.88
CA VAL A 237 -16.14 2.85 24.26
C VAL A 237 -14.75 3.29 24.72
N ILE A 238 -14.64 4.52 25.19
CA ILE A 238 -13.42 5.06 25.81
C ILE A 238 -13.53 4.80 27.31
N ALA A 239 -12.46 4.28 27.93
CA ALA A 239 -12.43 4.09 29.38
C ALA A 239 -12.65 5.43 30.12
N ALA A 240 -13.24 5.37 31.31
CA ALA A 240 -13.39 6.54 32.18
C ALA A 240 -12.01 7.10 32.55
N LEU A 241 -11.96 8.40 32.87
CA LEU A 241 -10.78 9.05 33.43
C LEU A 241 -10.59 8.55 34.87
N SER A 242 -10.09 7.34 35.05
CA SER A 242 -9.69 6.89 36.39
C SER A 242 -8.55 7.79 36.84
N GLU A 243 -8.70 8.43 38.00
CA GLU A 243 -7.60 9.12 38.69
C GLU A 243 -6.39 8.19 38.72
N ASN A 244 -5.31 8.57 38.02
CA ASN A 244 -4.03 7.94 38.24
C ASN A 244 -3.68 8.15 39.71
N ILE A 245 -3.60 7.04 40.46
CA ILE A 245 -3.02 7.03 41.79
C ILE A 245 -1.59 7.57 41.65
N ALA A 246 -1.38 8.70 42.35
CA ALA A 246 -0.14 9.43 42.67
C ALA A 246 1.21 8.89 42.16
#